data_AF-A0A7V3WE06-F1
#
_entry.id   AF-A0A7V3WE06-F1
#
_cell.length_a   1.000
_cell.length_b   1.000
_cell.length_c   1.000
_cell.angle_alpha   90.00
_cell.angle_beta   90.00
_cell.angle_gamma   90.00
#
_symmetry.space_group_name_H-M   'P 1'
#
loop_
_entity.id
_entity.type
_entity.pdbx_description
1 polymer ?
#
loop_
_entity_poly.entity_id
_entity_poly.type
_entity_poly.pdbx_seq_one_letter_code
_entity_poly.pdbx_strand_id
1 'polypeptide(L)' 'SARPCDPAWVRDLRDRCLVARVPFFFKQWGGRTPSSGGRLLDGRTWDEMPARWEVS' A
#
# COMPACT_ATOMS: atom_id res chain seq x y z
N SER A 1 -7.69 12.67 16.65
CA SER A 1 -6.33 12.12 16.78
C SER A 1 -6.05 11.27 15.55
N ALA A 2 -5.01 11.60 14.76
CA ALA A 2 -4.59 10.74 13.65
C ALA A 2 -3.85 9.54 14.26
N ARG A 3 -4.33 8.31 14.00
CA ARG A 3 -3.61 7.11 14.46
C ARG A 3 -2.35 6.95 13.60
N PRO A 4 -1.15 6.86 14.19
CA PRO A 4 0.04 6.58 13.41
C PRO A 4 -0.15 5.23 12.70
N CYS A 5 0.15 5.21 11.40
CA CYS A 5 0.15 3.98 10.62
C CYS A 5 1.48 3.26 10.90
N ASP A 6 1.41 2.01 11.35
CA ASP A 6 2.59 1.21 11.64
C ASP A 6 3.21 0.66 10.35
N PRO A 7 4.47 1.01 10.02
CA PRO A 7 5.15 0.49 8.85
C PRO A 7 5.33 -1.03 8.84
N ALA A 8 5.45 -1.67 10.01
CA ALA A 8 5.56 -3.13 10.10
C ALA A 8 4.28 -3.82 9.63
N TRP A 9 3.12 -3.28 10.01
CA TRP A 9 1.83 -3.78 9.56
C TRP A 9 1.64 -3.67 8.04
N VAL A 10 2.03 -2.53 7.44
CA VAL A 10 1.94 -2.35 5.98
C VAL A 10 2.86 -3.33 5.24
N ARG A 11 4.06 -3.61 5.77
CA ARG A 11 4.98 -4.61 5.19
C ARG A 11 4.43 -6.02 5.28
N ASP A 12 3.86 -6.42 6.42
CA ASP A 12 3.21 -7.72 6.57
C ASP A 12 2.04 -7.89 5.58
N LEU A 13 1.22 -6.85 5.39
CA LEU A 13 0.16 -6.88 4.37
C LEU A 13 0.70 -7.05 2.95
N ARG A 14 1.74 -6.29 2.60
CA ARG A 14 2.43 -6.42 1.31
C ARG A 14 2.95 -7.84 1.11
N ASP A 15 3.65 -8.39 2.08
CA ASP A 15 4.28 -9.70 1.98
C ASP A 15 3.22 -10.80 1.79
N ARG A 16 2.08 -10.68 2.47
CA ARG A 16 0.92 -11.57 2.25
C ARG A 16 0.35 -11.46 0.85
N CYS A 17 0.23 -10.24 0.30
CA CYS A 17 -0.22 -10.04 -1.07
C CYS A 17 0.74 -10.69 -2.08
N LEU A 18 2.05 -10.51 -1.88
CA LEU A 18 3.09 -11.11 -2.73
C LEU A 18 3.03 -12.65 -2.69
N VAL A 19 2.90 -13.24 -1.49
CA VAL A 19 2.77 -14.70 -1.32
C VAL A 19 1.49 -15.23 -1.98
N ALA A 20 0.37 -14.51 -1.83
CA ALA A 20 -0.91 -14.88 -2.43
C ALA A 20 -0.99 -14.55 -3.93
N ARG A 21 0.04 -13.92 -4.52
CA ARG A 21 0.06 -13.43 -5.90
C ARG A 21 -1.14 -12.53 -6.24
N VAL A 22 -1.55 -11.70 -5.29
CA VAL A 22 -2.59 -10.69 -5.49
C VAL A 22 -1.95 -9.30 -5.60
N PRO A 23 -2.46 -8.41 -6.47
CA PRO A 23 -1.93 -7.06 -6.63
C PRO A 23 -1.93 -6.29 -5.32
N PHE A 24 -0.80 -5.66 -4.98
CA PHE A 24 -0.68 -4.77 -3.82
C PHE A 24 -0.62 -3.29 -4.22
N PHE A 25 -1.51 -2.48 -3.65
CA PHE A 25 -1.57 -1.04 -3.86
C PHE A 25 -1.39 -0.26 -2.54
N PHE A 26 -0.40 0.63 -2.50
CA PHE A 26 -0.16 1.52 -1.37
C PHE A 26 -0.42 2.99 -1.76
N LYS A 27 -1.51 3.54 -1.24
CA LYS A 27 -1.93 4.91 -1.58
C LYS A 27 -1.01 5.96 -0.97
N GLN A 28 -0.88 5.98 0.36
CA GLN A 28 -0.06 6.94 1.12
C GLN A 28 -0.02 6.62 2.62
N TRP A 29 0.97 7.17 3.32
CA TRP A 29 0.98 7.24 4.78
C TRP A 29 0.03 8.32 5.29
N GLY A 30 -0.61 8.05 6.44
CA GLY A 30 -1.28 9.10 7.20
C GLY A 30 -0.29 10.09 7.79
N GLY A 31 -0.71 11.34 8.00
CA GLY A 31 0.11 12.39 8.59
C GLY A 31 -0.75 13.40 9.36
N ARG A 32 -0.09 14.33 10.05
CA ARG A 32 -0.79 15.45 10.72
C ARG A 32 -1.57 16.31 9.71
N THR A 33 -1.14 16.35 8.45
CA THR A 33 -1.90 16.91 7.33
C THR A 33 -2.11 15.83 6.26
N PRO A 34 -3.14 15.96 5.39
CA PRO A 34 -3.52 14.91 4.43
C PRO A 34 -2.42 14.48 3.44
N SER A 35 -1.36 15.28 3.27
CA SER A 35 -0.32 15.08 2.26
C SER A 35 1.09 14.88 2.81
N SER A 36 1.29 14.89 4.14
CA SER A 36 2.64 14.88 4.72
C SER A 36 3.32 13.50 4.71
N GLY A 37 2.56 12.42 4.57
CA GLY A 37 3.07 11.06 4.68
C GLY A 37 3.77 10.52 3.43
N GLY A 38 3.43 11.04 2.24
CA GLY A 38 3.95 10.52 0.97
C GLY A 38 3.48 9.10 0.64
N ARG A 39 4.00 8.55 -0.47
CA ARG A 39 3.57 7.27 -1.06
C ARG A 39 4.60 6.14 -1.01
N LEU A 40 5.77 6.41 -0.43
CA LEU A 40 6.89 5.48 -0.47
C LEU A 40 6.80 4.46 0.65
N LEU A 41 6.74 3.17 0.30
CA LEU A 41 6.97 2.06 1.21
C LEU A 41 8.29 1.41 0.81
N ASP A 42 9.27 1.46 1.71
CA ASP A 42 10.64 0.99 1.50
C ASP A 42 11.33 1.61 0.27
N GLY A 43 11.18 2.94 0.11
CA GLY A 43 11.85 3.70 -0.94
C GLY A 43 11.22 3.58 -2.34
N ARG A 44 10.10 2.88 -2.48
CA ARG A 44 9.37 2.73 -3.76
C ARG A 44 7.86 2.94 -3.61
N THR A 45 7.20 3.23 -4.73
CA THR A 45 5.74 3.18 -4.79
C THR A 45 5.26 1.76 -5.12
N TRP A 46 4.07 1.44 -4.64
CA TRP A 46 3.39 0.17 -4.89
C TRP A 46 2.03 0.49 -5.52
N ASP A 47 1.94 0.28 -6.82
CA ASP A 47 0.85 0.75 -7.69
C ASP A 47 0.19 -0.40 -8.47
N GLU A 48 0.27 -1.63 -7.95
CA GLU A 48 -0.20 -2.80 -8.68
C GLU A 48 -1.73 -2.80 -8.80
N MET A 49 -2.21 -3.17 -9.98
CA MET A 49 -3.63 -3.25 -10.32
C MET A 49 -3.91 -4.68 -10.80
N PRO A 50 -5.08 -5.27 -10.52
CA PRO A 50 -5.46 -6.51 -11.17
C PRO A 50 -5.42 -6.35 -12.68
N ALA A 51 -5.13 -7.45 -13.39
CA ALA A 51 -5.39 -7.50 -14.82
C ALA A 51 -6.83 -7.03 -15.03
N ARG A 52 -6.99 -6.03 -15.91
CA ARG A 52 -8.28 -5.44 -16.27
C ARG A 52 -9.28 -6.57 -16.42
N TRP A 53 -10.46 -6.45 -15.80
CA TRP A 53 -11.55 -7.42 -15.94
C TRP A 53 -11.75 -7.76 -17.42
N GLU A 54 -11.16 -8.87 -17.87
CA GLU A 54 -11.56 -9.52 -19.11
C GLU A 54 -12.89 -10.16 -18.77
N VAL A 55 -13.96 -9.39 -19.00
CA VAL A 55 -15.30 -9.93 -19.07
C VAL A 55 -15.28 -10.84 -20.30
N SER A 56 -15.06 -12.14 -20.08
CA SER A 56 -15.42 -13.19 -21.05
C SER A 56 -16.92 -13.39 -21.04
#